data_AF-A0A265N9G5-F1
#
_entry.id   AF-A0A265N9G5-F1
#
_cell.length_a   1.000
_cell.length_b   1.000
_cell.length_c   1.000
_cell.angle_alpha   90.00
_cell.angle_beta   90.00
_cell.angle_gamma   90.00
#
_symmetry.space_group_name_H-M   'P 1'
#
loop_
_entity.id
_entity.type
_entity.pdbx_description
1 polymer ?
#
loop_
_entity_poly.entity_id
_entity_poly.type
_entity_poly.pdbx_seq_one_letter_code
_entity_poly.pdbx_strand_id
1 'polypeptide(L)'
;MNNTNRMQKLKWRREVKLVEVKEVTKKYSNTKNNTVHKKSAGLYSAFENRFHKVMCDPAKRRVPLELNDEQLKALYNGITPVIETSIFAEMEHVMTAIRTSFDAVIDREGKNKQLKSYMSNDKNFKRIITHIVTNYQSLQEQRINILMVHNMAYQRLENNLFEEPFVVDNGFQKAYQFHNELIQSFHNCYHDLLFEGTILNTDEKVEEKVIEPVVQRYEVRIREMLEGGENG
;
A
#
# COMPACT_ATOMS: atom_id res chain seq x y z
N MET A 1 -5.90 -8.76 78.67
CA MET A 1 -4.94 -7.91 77.93
C MET A 1 -4.42 -8.59 76.64
N ASN A 2 -5.27 -9.08 75.72
CA ASN A 2 -4.78 -9.89 74.59
C ASN A 2 -5.29 -9.49 73.18
N ASN A 3 -6.07 -8.41 73.06
CA ASN A 3 -6.69 -8.04 71.79
C ASN A 3 -5.88 -7.00 70.98
N THR A 4 -5.16 -6.10 71.67
CA THR A 4 -4.36 -5.03 71.05
C THR A 4 -3.15 -5.55 70.29
N ASN A 5 -2.45 -6.56 70.82
CA ASN A 5 -1.30 -7.21 70.15
C ASN A 5 -1.72 -8.00 68.89
N ARG A 6 -2.94 -8.55 68.87
CA ARG A 6 -3.46 -9.32 67.73
C ARG A 6 -3.83 -8.39 66.56
N MET A 7 -4.39 -7.22 66.86
CA MET A 7 -4.71 -6.17 65.88
C MET A 7 -3.45 -5.56 65.24
N GLN A 8 -2.40 -5.27 66.02
CA GLN A 8 -1.14 -4.75 65.48
C GLN A 8 -0.43 -5.76 64.56
N LYS A 9 -0.42 -7.06 64.93
CA LYS A 9 0.15 -8.13 64.11
C LYS A 9 -0.60 -8.34 62.79
N LEU A 10 -1.93 -8.15 62.77
CA LEU A 10 -2.74 -8.20 61.55
C LEU A 10 -2.50 -6.99 60.63
N LYS A 11 -2.34 -5.79 61.21
CA LYS A 11 -2.03 -4.57 60.46
C LYS A 11 -0.66 -4.68 59.77
N TRP A 12 0.36 -5.11 60.52
CA TRP A 12 1.72 -5.31 59.97
C TRP A 12 1.74 -6.35 58.85
N ARG A 13 1.00 -7.46 58.99
CA ARG A 13 0.86 -8.48 57.94
C ARG A 13 0.17 -7.98 56.67
N ARG A 14 -0.76 -7.01 56.77
CA ARG A 14 -1.39 -6.40 55.59
C ARG A 14 -0.46 -5.42 54.89
N GLU A 15 0.30 -4.63 55.65
CA GLU A 15 1.24 -3.66 55.10
C GLU A 15 2.40 -4.35 54.34
N VAL A 16 2.97 -5.42 54.90
CA VAL A 16 4.01 -6.20 54.20
C VAL A 16 3.49 -6.82 52.91
N LYS A 17 2.28 -7.43 52.95
CA LYS A 17 1.65 -7.97 51.73
C LYS A 17 1.39 -6.90 50.67
N LEU A 18 0.99 -5.69 51.07
CA LEU A 18 0.77 -4.58 50.14
C LEU A 18 2.07 -4.09 49.50
N VAL A 19 3.17 -4.06 50.26
CA VAL A 19 4.49 -3.69 49.74
C VAL A 19 5.00 -4.75 48.77
N GLU A 20 4.95 -6.03 49.12
CA GLU A 20 5.35 -7.13 48.25
C GLU A 20 4.54 -7.17 46.95
N VAL A 21 3.21 -6.98 47.01
CA VAL A 21 2.36 -6.94 45.82
C VAL A 21 2.71 -5.75 44.91
N LYS A 22 3.02 -4.58 45.48
CA LYS A 22 3.44 -3.40 44.71
C LYS A 22 4.81 -3.58 44.07
N GLU A 23 5.76 -4.22 44.75
CA GLU A 23 7.07 -4.50 44.16
C GLU A 23 7.01 -5.56 43.07
N VAL A 24 6.20 -6.61 43.25
CA VAL A 24 5.99 -7.65 42.24
C VAL A 24 5.31 -7.08 41.00
N THR A 25 4.28 -6.26 41.15
CA THR A 25 3.60 -5.59 40.01
C THR A 25 4.51 -4.60 39.29
N LYS A 26 5.34 -3.85 40.01
CA LYS A 26 6.33 -2.94 39.41
C LYS A 26 7.42 -3.70 38.64
N LYS A 27 7.94 -4.80 39.19
CA LYS A 27 8.89 -5.68 38.48
C LYS A 27 8.26 -6.30 37.24
N TYR A 28 7.05 -6.82 37.33
CA TYR A 28 6.36 -7.46 36.20
C TYR A 28 6.08 -6.46 35.06
N SER A 29 5.74 -5.22 35.40
CA SER A 29 5.53 -4.14 34.43
C SER A 29 6.83 -3.72 33.73
N ASN A 30 7.93 -3.56 34.48
CA ASN A 30 9.25 -3.25 33.90
C ASN A 30 9.78 -4.38 33.00
N THR A 31 9.59 -5.64 33.39
CA THR A 31 10.03 -6.79 32.58
C THR A 31 9.26 -6.90 31.27
N LYS A 32 7.94 -6.64 31.28
CA LYS A 32 7.12 -6.58 30.05
C LYS A 32 7.55 -5.43 29.13
N ASN A 33 7.77 -4.24 29.67
CA ASN A 33 8.19 -3.08 28.86
C ASN A 33 9.57 -3.30 28.21
N ASN A 34 10.52 -3.87 28.94
CA ASN A 34 11.86 -4.16 28.41
C ASN A 34 11.87 -5.28 27.35
N THR A 35 11.04 -6.31 27.49
CA THR A 35 10.94 -7.38 26.48
C THR A 35 10.23 -6.91 25.21
N VAL A 36 9.20 -6.08 25.33
CA VAL A 36 8.50 -5.47 24.18
C VAL A 36 9.44 -4.54 23.40
N HIS A 37 10.20 -3.67 24.09
CA HIS A 37 11.18 -2.79 23.44
C HIS A 37 12.32 -3.55 22.76
N LYS A 38 12.85 -4.62 23.37
CA LYS A 38 13.92 -5.43 22.76
C LYS A 38 13.43 -6.20 21.54
N LYS A 39 12.18 -6.69 21.56
CA LYS A 39 11.56 -7.37 20.42
C LYS A 39 11.28 -6.40 19.27
N SER A 40 10.75 -5.21 19.55
CA SER A 40 10.46 -4.21 18.51
C SER A 40 11.73 -3.64 17.85
N ALA A 41 12.83 -3.50 18.61
CA ALA A 41 14.12 -3.11 18.05
C ALA A 41 14.68 -4.17 17.07
N GLY A 42 14.51 -5.46 17.38
CA GLY A 42 14.92 -6.55 16.49
C GLY A 42 14.09 -6.65 15.20
N LEU A 43 12.78 -6.41 15.27
CA LEU A 43 11.90 -6.41 14.10
C LEU A 43 12.22 -5.26 13.14
N TYR A 44 12.41 -4.05 13.69
CA TYR A 44 12.77 -2.88 12.90
C TYR A 44 14.12 -3.07 12.20
N SER A 45 15.14 -3.55 12.92
CA SER A 45 16.48 -3.78 12.33
C SER A 45 16.45 -4.83 11.21
N ALA A 46 15.63 -5.87 11.34
CA ALA A 46 15.46 -6.86 10.27
C ALA A 46 14.82 -6.25 9.01
N PHE A 47 13.77 -5.43 9.20
CA PHE A 47 13.13 -4.69 8.11
C PHE A 47 14.10 -3.73 7.42
N GLU A 48 14.82 -2.92 8.18
CA GLU A 48 15.82 -1.97 7.69
C GLU A 48 16.91 -2.66 6.86
N ASN A 49 17.49 -3.73 7.40
CA ASN A 49 18.50 -4.51 6.69
C ASN A 49 17.98 -5.07 5.36
N ARG A 50 16.74 -5.58 5.35
CA ARG A 50 16.12 -6.08 4.12
C ARG A 50 15.83 -4.95 3.14
N PHE A 51 15.30 -3.83 3.61
CA PHE A 51 15.03 -2.64 2.81
C PHE A 51 16.30 -2.20 2.09
N HIS A 52 17.41 -2.00 2.80
CA HIS A 52 18.68 -1.60 2.16
C HIS A 52 19.16 -2.59 1.11
N LYS A 53 19.03 -3.90 1.36
CA LYS A 53 19.45 -4.95 0.42
C LYS A 53 18.60 -5.02 -0.86
N VAL A 54 17.34 -4.61 -0.80
CA VAL A 54 16.39 -4.72 -1.93
C VAL A 54 16.20 -3.39 -2.65
N MET A 55 16.21 -2.27 -1.91
CA MET A 55 15.83 -0.95 -2.40
C MET A 55 17.03 -0.04 -2.71
N CYS A 56 18.16 -0.21 -2.03
CA CYS A 56 19.33 0.65 -2.23
C CYS A 56 20.37 0.02 -3.18
N ASP A 57 20.22 -1.26 -3.53
CA ASP A 57 21.18 -1.98 -4.38
C ASP A 57 21.05 -1.56 -5.86
N PRO A 58 22.06 -0.88 -6.44
CA PRO A 58 22.02 -0.45 -7.84
C PRO A 58 22.01 -1.62 -8.84
N ALA A 59 22.48 -2.81 -8.43
CA ALA A 59 22.41 -4.00 -9.27
C ALA A 59 20.97 -4.54 -9.39
N LYS A 60 20.08 -4.16 -8.46
CA LYS A 60 18.68 -4.61 -8.43
C LYS A 60 17.68 -3.57 -8.90
N ARG A 61 18.07 -2.28 -8.87
CA ARG A 61 17.19 -1.18 -9.26
C ARG A 61 17.92 -0.16 -10.11
N ARG A 62 17.24 0.28 -11.18
CA ARG A 62 17.67 1.44 -11.98
C ARG A 62 17.74 2.72 -11.13
N VAL A 63 16.92 2.78 -10.08
CA VAL A 63 16.80 3.91 -9.17
C VAL A 63 16.94 3.38 -7.73
N PRO A 64 18.13 3.52 -7.13
CA PRO A 64 18.30 3.28 -5.71
C PRO A 64 17.42 4.22 -4.89
N LEU A 65 16.71 3.67 -3.92
CA LEU A 65 15.84 4.42 -3.03
C LEU A 65 16.49 4.53 -1.65
N GLU A 66 16.96 5.73 -1.33
CA GLU A 66 17.52 6.07 -0.03
C GLU A 66 16.49 6.85 0.78
N LEU A 67 16.15 6.33 1.96
CA LEU A 67 15.34 7.03 2.96
C LEU A 67 16.25 7.36 4.14
N ASN A 68 16.03 8.51 4.78
CA ASN A 68 16.67 8.78 6.07
C ASN A 68 16.04 7.94 7.18
N ASP A 69 16.67 7.88 8.35
CA ASP A 69 16.22 7.06 9.48
C ASP A 69 14.78 7.38 9.92
N GLU A 70 14.40 8.66 9.90
CA GLU A 70 13.05 9.10 10.27
C GLU A 70 12.00 8.61 9.27
N GLN A 71 12.28 8.73 7.97
CA GLN A 71 11.43 8.24 6.89
C GLN A 71 11.32 6.72 6.91
N LEU A 72 12.43 6.01 7.08
CA LEU A 72 12.42 4.55 7.16
C LEU A 72 11.63 4.07 8.38
N LYS A 73 11.76 4.77 9.51
CA LYS A 73 10.98 4.49 10.71
C LYS A 73 9.50 4.77 10.53
N ALA A 74 9.15 5.88 9.88
CA ALA A 74 7.77 6.23 9.57
C ALA A 74 7.14 5.20 8.61
N LEU A 75 7.87 4.74 7.60
CA LEU A 75 7.43 3.68 6.69
C LEU A 75 7.16 2.38 7.45
N TYR A 76 8.11 1.93 8.29
CA TYR A 76 7.94 0.74 9.12
C TYR A 76 6.71 0.85 10.02
N ASN A 77 6.54 1.99 10.71
CA ASN A 77 5.41 2.23 11.59
C ASN A 77 4.07 2.30 10.82
N GLY A 78 4.09 2.73 9.56
CA GLY A 78 2.91 2.77 8.70
C GLY A 78 2.43 1.38 8.27
N ILE A 79 3.36 0.47 7.91
CA ILE A 79 2.99 -0.87 7.43
C ILE A 79 2.82 -1.91 8.54
N THR A 80 3.55 -1.79 9.65
CA THR A 80 3.48 -2.78 10.74
C THR A 80 2.06 -3.08 11.24
N PRO A 81 1.16 -2.09 11.42
CA PRO A 81 -0.20 -2.33 11.92
C PRO A 81 -1.08 -3.19 11.01
N VAL A 82 -0.78 -3.28 9.72
CA VAL A 82 -1.57 -4.03 8.74
C VAL A 82 -1.02 -5.43 8.46
N ILE A 83 0.13 -5.77 9.03
CA ILE A 83 0.72 -7.11 8.92
C ILE A 83 -0.03 -8.05 9.88
N GLU A 84 -0.72 -9.06 9.32
CA GLU A 84 -1.58 -9.94 10.09
C GLU A 84 -0.80 -10.97 10.92
N THR A 85 0.32 -11.45 10.38
CA THR A 85 1.11 -12.52 11.01
C THR A 85 2.37 -12.00 11.68
N SER A 86 3.45 -11.90 10.92
CA SER A 86 4.77 -11.47 11.35
C SER A 86 5.48 -10.86 10.16
N ILE A 87 6.18 -9.75 10.40
CA ILE A 87 6.99 -9.10 9.37
C ILE A 87 8.03 -10.04 8.75
N PHE A 88 8.47 -11.09 9.47
CA PHE A 88 9.37 -12.10 8.91
C PHE A 88 8.69 -12.99 7.88
N ALA A 89 7.42 -13.35 8.09
CA ALA A 89 6.66 -14.19 7.17
C ALA A 89 6.24 -13.39 5.91
N GLU A 90 6.00 -12.10 6.07
CA GLU A 90 5.43 -11.25 5.03
C GLU A 90 6.45 -10.29 4.40
N MET A 91 7.73 -10.42 4.76
CA MET A 91 8.80 -9.51 4.39
C MET A 91 8.86 -9.26 2.88
N GLU A 92 8.76 -10.31 2.05
CA GLU A 92 8.83 -10.16 0.60
C GLU A 92 7.60 -9.49 0.01
N HIS A 93 6.42 -9.71 0.58
CA HIS A 93 5.20 -9.01 0.17
C HIS A 93 5.27 -7.53 0.54
N VAL A 94 5.74 -7.23 1.75
CA VAL A 94 6.03 -5.86 2.20
C VAL A 94 7.02 -5.16 1.27
N MET A 95 8.16 -5.80 0.96
CA MET A 95 9.16 -5.23 0.05
C MET A 95 8.62 -5.08 -1.38
N THR A 96 7.76 -6.00 -1.83
CA THR A 96 7.12 -5.88 -3.15
C THR A 96 6.18 -4.68 -3.20
N ALA A 97 5.32 -4.51 -2.19
CA ALA A 97 4.40 -3.37 -2.11
C ALA A 97 5.16 -2.04 -2.01
N ILE A 98 6.24 -1.99 -1.23
CA ILE A 98 7.14 -0.83 -1.19
C ILE A 98 7.68 -0.54 -2.59
N ARG A 99 8.26 -1.54 -3.25
CA ARG A 99 8.91 -1.37 -4.56
C ARG A 99 7.92 -0.84 -5.60
N THR A 100 6.79 -1.52 -5.77
CA THR A 100 5.81 -1.16 -6.82
C THR A 100 5.20 0.21 -6.56
N SER A 101 5.01 0.59 -5.30
CA SER A 101 4.55 1.94 -4.95
C SER A 101 5.55 3.03 -5.34
N PHE A 102 6.85 2.78 -5.15
CA PHE A 102 7.89 3.72 -5.57
C PHE A 102 8.00 3.80 -7.09
N ASP A 103 7.88 2.67 -7.78
CA ASP A 103 7.91 2.63 -9.24
C ASP A 103 6.72 3.43 -9.82
N ALA A 104 5.51 3.29 -9.24
CA ALA A 104 4.34 4.09 -9.62
C ALA A 104 4.53 5.61 -9.44
N VAL A 105 5.24 6.04 -8.39
CA VAL A 105 5.59 7.46 -8.19
C VAL A 105 6.60 7.93 -9.24
N ILE A 106 7.60 7.11 -9.57
CA ILE A 106 8.60 7.44 -10.59
C ILE A 106 7.94 7.64 -11.95
N ASP A 107 7.00 6.76 -12.28
CA ASP A 107 6.24 6.82 -13.54
C ASP A 107 5.34 8.05 -13.59
N ARG A 108 4.72 8.45 -12.47
CA ARG A 108 3.88 9.65 -12.38
C ARG A 108 4.66 10.96 -12.43
N GLU A 109 5.76 11.07 -11.68
CA GLU A 109 6.45 12.34 -11.44
C GLU A 109 7.64 12.58 -12.41
N GLY A 110 8.09 11.59 -13.18
CA GLY A 110 9.05 11.79 -14.26
C GLY A 110 10.50 12.10 -13.81
N LYS A 111 11.36 11.09 -13.91
CA LYS A 111 12.84 11.08 -13.67
C LYS A 111 13.31 11.37 -12.23
N ASN A 112 14.24 10.53 -11.76
CA ASN A 112 14.89 10.49 -10.43
C ASN A 112 15.14 11.79 -9.66
N LYS A 113 15.46 12.89 -10.33
CA LYS A 113 15.69 14.17 -9.65
C LYS A 113 14.42 14.67 -8.94
N GLN A 114 13.24 14.27 -9.42
CA GLN A 114 11.97 14.62 -8.79
C GLN A 114 11.67 13.72 -7.59
N LEU A 115 12.05 12.43 -7.59
CA LEU A 115 11.67 11.52 -6.49
C LEU A 115 12.25 11.95 -5.14
N LYS A 116 13.55 12.25 -5.03
CA LYS A 116 14.14 12.70 -3.75
C LYS A 116 13.50 14.01 -3.26
N SER A 117 13.26 14.95 -4.17
CA SER A 117 12.58 16.22 -3.84
C SER A 117 11.13 15.99 -3.43
N TYR A 118 10.42 15.12 -4.15
CA TYR A 118 9.03 14.74 -3.86
C TYR A 118 8.93 14.09 -2.47
N MET A 119 9.86 13.20 -2.15
CA MET A 119 9.95 12.47 -0.88
C MET A 119 10.35 13.35 0.30
N SER A 120 11.08 14.44 0.07
CA SER A 120 11.41 15.41 1.12
C SER A 120 10.22 16.24 1.59
N ASN A 121 9.11 16.20 0.84
CA ASN A 121 7.86 16.83 1.27
C ASN A 121 7.03 15.85 2.10
N ASP A 122 6.77 16.19 3.37
CA ASP A 122 6.04 15.34 4.31
C ASP A 122 4.66 14.90 3.83
N LYS A 123 3.92 15.76 3.12
CA LYS A 123 2.60 15.42 2.60
C LYS A 123 2.70 14.37 1.50
N ASN A 124 3.66 14.54 0.60
CA ASN A 124 3.94 13.59 -0.47
C ASN A 124 4.45 12.25 0.08
N PHE A 125 5.33 12.30 1.07
CA PHE A 125 5.84 11.10 1.73
C PHE A 125 4.73 10.32 2.45
N LYS A 126 3.84 11.02 3.18
CA LYS A 126 2.64 10.39 3.77
C LYS A 126 1.75 9.75 2.72
N ARG A 127 1.55 10.41 1.57
CA ARG A 127 0.78 9.86 0.45
C ARG A 127 1.39 8.58 -0.11
N ILE A 128 2.72 8.47 -0.12
CA ILE A 128 3.43 7.25 -0.50
C ILE A 128 3.27 6.15 0.54
N ILE A 129 3.36 6.47 1.83
CA ILE A 129 3.06 5.49 2.89
C ILE A 129 1.62 4.97 2.73
N THR A 130 0.64 5.85 2.48
CA THR A 130 -0.74 5.44 2.19
C THR A 130 -0.78 4.46 1.03
N HIS A 131 -0.17 4.81 -0.12
CA HIS A 131 -0.14 3.92 -1.27
C HIS A 131 0.51 2.57 -0.94
N ILE A 132 1.63 2.54 -0.22
CA ILE A 132 2.32 1.29 0.17
C ILE A 132 1.42 0.40 1.03
N VAL A 133 0.81 0.98 2.06
CA VAL A 133 -0.06 0.25 2.98
C VAL A 133 -1.27 -0.31 2.24
N THR A 134 -1.93 0.53 1.44
CA THR A 134 -3.12 0.14 0.69
C THR A 134 -2.80 -0.89 -0.39
N ASN A 135 -1.66 -0.77 -1.08
CA ASN A 135 -1.19 -1.74 -2.07
C ASN A 135 -0.91 -3.10 -1.43
N TYR A 136 -0.22 -3.13 -0.28
CA TYR A 136 0.03 -4.36 0.46
C TYR A 136 -1.27 -5.08 0.86
N GLN A 137 -2.32 -4.33 1.19
CA GLN A 137 -3.63 -4.88 1.54
C GLN A 137 -4.51 -5.22 0.32
N SER A 138 -4.11 -4.83 -0.89
CA SER A 138 -4.89 -5.01 -2.12
C SER A 138 -4.41 -6.23 -2.91
N LEU A 139 -5.26 -6.71 -3.82
CA LEU A 139 -4.85 -7.67 -4.83
C LEU A 139 -3.80 -7.02 -5.73
N GLN A 140 -2.82 -7.80 -6.17
CA GLN A 140 -1.75 -7.30 -7.03
C GLN A 140 -2.31 -6.72 -8.34
N GLU A 141 -1.69 -5.66 -8.85
CA GLU A 141 -2.09 -4.95 -10.07
C GLU A 141 -2.30 -5.88 -11.27
N GLN A 142 -1.52 -6.96 -11.40
CA GLN A 142 -1.67 -7.96 -12.48
C GLN A 142 -3.05 -8.61 -12.52
N ARG A 143 -3.81 -8.53 -11.41
CA ARG A 143 -5.19 -9.01 -11.35
C ARG A 143 -6.10 -8.26 -12.33
N ILE A 144 -5.81 -6.99 -12.64
CA ILE A 144 -6.52 -6.21 -13.66
C ILE A 144 -6.50 -6.95 -15.00
N ASN A 145 -5.33 -7.44 -15.43
CA ASN A 145 -5.17 -8.11 -16.72
C ASN A 145 -6.01 -9.38 -16.83
N ILE A 146 -6.25 -10.06 -15.70
CA ILE A 146 -7.09 -11.25 -15.65
C ILE A 146 -8.57 -10.85 -15.69
N LEU A 147 -8.99 -9.90 -14.86
CA LEU A 147 -10.40 -9.53 -14.75
C LEU A 147 -10.90 -8.83 -16.02
N MET A 148 -10.09 -7.96 -16.61
CA MET A 148 -10.41 -7.22 -17.83
C MET A 148 -10.81 -8.15 -18.98
N VAL A 149 -10.04 -9.21 -19.24
CA VAL A 149 -10.32 -10.12 -20.36
C VAL A 149 -11.62 -10.93 -20.17
N HIS A 150 -12.12 -11.02 -18.93
CA HIS A 150 -13.39 -11.67 -18.61
C HIS A 150 -14.56 -10.68 -18.46
N ASN A 151 -14.30 -9.38 -18.51
CA ASN A 151 -15.31 -8.35 -18.33
C ASN A 151 -16.09 -8.12 -19.64
N MET A 152 -17.40 -8.39 -19.61
CA MET A 152 -18.27 -8.30 -20.79
C MET A 152 -18.45 -6.88 -21.34
N ALA A 153 -18.25 -5.84 -20.53
CA ALA A 153 -18.33 -4.45 -21.00
C ALA A 153 -17.03 -4.09 -21.75
N TYR A 154 -15.88 -4.48 -21.20
CA TYR A 154 -14.59 -4.35 -21.87
C TYR A 154 -14.57 -5.08 -23.22
N GLN A 155 -15.01 -6.34 -23.29
CA GLN A 155 -15.04 -7.10 -24.55
C GLN A 155 -15.91 -6.42 -25.62
N ARG A 156 -17.06 -5.84 -25.21
CA ARG A 156 -17.93 -5.09 -26.13
C ARG A 156 -17.27 -3.80 -26.62
N LEU A 157 -16.59 -3.08 -25.73
CA LEU A 157 -15.82 -1.90 -26.09
C LEU A 157 -14.71 -2.25 -27.07
N GLU A 158 -13.96 -3.32 -26.82
CA GLU A 158 -12.87 -3.79 -27.68
C GLU A 158 -13.38 -4.15 -29.08
N ASN A 159 -14.50 -4.86 -29.18
CA ASN A 159 -15.14 -5.13 -30.47
C ASN A 159 -15.52 -3.83 -31.18
N ASN A 160 -16.19 -2.90 -30.50
CA ASN A 160 -16.58 -1.61 -31.09
C ASN A 160 -15.37 -0.79 -31.58
N LEU A 161 -14.21 -0.95 -30.92
CA LEU A 161 -12.99 -0.24 -31.26
C LEU A 161 -12.29 -0.83 -32.49
N PHE A 162 -12.35 -2.15 -32.68
CA PHE A 162 -11.65 -2.87 -33.75
C PHE A 162 -12.55 -3.34 -34.90
N GLU A 163 -13.84 -3.08 -34.83
CA GLU A 163 -14.81 -3.35 -35.90
C GLU A 163 -15.34 -2.04 -36.54
N GLU A 164 -16.27 -2.20 -37.49
CA GLU A 164 -16.99 -1.08 -38.09
C GLU A 164 -17.97 -0.46 -37.09
N PRO A 165 -18.14 0.87 -37.07
CA PRO A 165 -17.57 1.84 -38.02
C PRO A 165 -16.18 2.35 -37.64
N PHE A 166 -15.72 2.15 -36.39
CA PHE A 166 -14.56 2.86 -35.86
C PHE A 166 -13.29 2.67 -36.69
N VAL A 167 -12.96 1.42 -37.07
CA VAL A 167 -11.76 1.14 -37.86
C VAL A 167 -11.83 1.71 -39.27
N VAL A 168 -13.02 1.78 -39.87
CA VAL A 168 -13.21 2.37 -41.21
C VAL A 168 -12.98 3.88 -41.15
N ASP A 169 -13.52 4.54 -40.14
CA ASP A 169 -13.47 6.00 -40.03
C ASP A 169 -12.12 6.51 -39.51
N ASN A 170 -11.46 5.77 -38.61
CA ASN A 170 -10.27 6.22 -37.89
C ASN A 170 -8.99 5.40 -38.20
N GLY A 171 -9.13 4.24 -38.83
CA GLY A 171 -8.02 3.33 -39.13
C GLY A 171 -7.56 2.49 -37.93
N PHE A 172 -6.99 1.31 -38.25
CA PHE A 172 -6.51 0.34 -37.25
C PHE A 172 -5.43 0.91 -36.31
N GLN A 173 -4.53 1.75 -36.83
CA GLN A 173 -3.48 2.37 -36.00
C GLN A 173 -4.07 3.20 -34.87
N LYS A 174 -5.15 3.94 -35.15
CA LYS A 174 -5.82 4.76 -34.14
C LYS A 174 -6.53 3.89 -33.11
N ALA A 175 -7.22 2.85 -33.55
CA ALA A 175 -7.83 1.85 -32.67
C ALA A 175 -6.80 1.21 -31.72
N TYR A 176 -5.65 0.80 -32.25
CA TYR A 176 -4.57 0.21 -31.45
C TYR A 176 -3.97 1.19 -30.43
N GLN A 177 -3.74 2.45 -30.82
CA GLN A 177 -3.28 3.49 -29.90
C GLN A 177 -4.28 3.72 -28.78
N PHE A 178 -5.57 3.81 -29.13
CA PHE A 178 -6.64 4.02 -28.17
C PHE A 178 -6.81 2.85 -27.20
N HIS A 179 -6.64 1.62 -27.67
CA HIS A 179 -6.59 0.44 -26.82
C HIS A 179 -5.42 0.51 -25.83
N ASN A 180 -4.21 0.88 -26.27
CA ASN A 180 -3.09 1.04 -25.35
C ASN A 180 -3.33 2.13 -24.30
N GLU A 181 -3.98 3.24 -24.67
CA GLU A 181 -4.40 4.28 -23.72
C GLU A 181 -5.42 3.73 -22.71
N LEU A 182 -6.37 2.91 -23.16
CA LEU A 182 -7.35 2.23 -22.31
C LEU A 182 -6.67 1.33 -21.28
N ILE A 183 -5.76 0.46 -21.73
CA ILE A 183 -5.00 -0.43 -20.83
C ILE A 183 -4.25 0.39 -19.78
N GLN A 184 -3.51 1.41 -20.20
CA GLN A 184 -2.79 2.29 -19.28
C GLN A 184 -3.73 3.00 -18.30
N SER A 185 -4.96 3.32 -18.73
CA SER A 185 -5.96 3.98 -17.88
C SER A 185 -6.46 3.09 -16.76
N PHE A 186 -6.52 1.76 -16.93
CA PHE A 186 -6.83 0.84 -15.83
C PHE A 186 -5.75 0.89 -14.75
N HIS A 187 -4.48 0.79 -15.17
CA HIS A 187 -3.32 0.82 -14.27
C HIS A 187 -3.21 2.17 -13.52
N ASN A 188 -3.40 3.28 -14.24
CA ASN A 188 -3.42 4.61 -13.63
C ASN A 188 -4.56 4.75 -12.60
N CYS A 189 -5.77 4.31 -12.97
CA CYS A 189 -6.94 4.36 -12.08
C CYS A 189 -6.72 3.52 -10.81
N TYR A 190 -6.14 2.33 -10.96
CA TYR A 190 -5.77 1.47 -9.83
C TYR A 190 -4.80 2.20 -8.87
N HIS A 191 -3.71 2.79 -9.39
CA HIS A 191 -2.75 3.52 -8.56
C HIS A 191 -3.32 4.79 -7.94
N ASP A 192 -4.16 5.55 -8.63
CA ASP A 192 -4.83 6.72 -8.07
C ASP A 192 -5.69 6.35 -6.86
N LEU A 193 -6.46 5.26 -6.95
CA LEU A 193 -7.25 4.74 -5.83
C LEU A 193 -6.37 4.31 -4.65
N LEU A 194 -5.21 3.69 -4.90
CA LEU A 194 -4.27 3.33 -3.85
C LEU A 194 -3.68 4.58 -3.16
N PHE A 195 -3.37 5.64 -3.92
CA PHE A 195 -2.92 6.92 -3.35
C PHE A 195 -3.99 7.61 -2.50
N GLU A 196 -5.27 7.32 -2.75
CA GLU A 196 -6.41 7.79 -1.95
C GLU A 196 -6.69 6.90 -0.73
N GLY A 197 -6.04 5.75 -0.62
CA GLY A 197 -6.22 4.80 0.47
C GLY A 197 -7.33 3.77 0.24
N THR A 198 -7.81 3.61 -0.99
CA THR A 198 -8.85 2.64 -1.33
C THR A 198 -8.28 1.23 -1.45
N ILE A 199 -8.65 0.34 -0.53
CA ILE A 199 -8.23 -1.07 -0.55
C ILE A 199 -9.02 -1.86 -1.59
N LEU A 200 -8.32 -2.48 -2.54
CA LEU A 200 -8.84 -3.28 -3.65
C LEU A 200 -8.54 -4.77 -3.41
N ASN A 201 -9.10 -5.34 -2.35
CA ASN A 201 -8.78 -6.70 -1.87
C ASN A 201 -9.70 -7.81 -2.42
N THR A 202 -10.62 -7.49 -3.32
CA THR A 202 -11.52 -8.46 -3.98
C THR A 202 -11.61 -8.15 -5.46
N ASP A 203 -11.93 -9.17 -6.26
CA ASP A 203 -12.13 -9.02 -7.70
C ASP A 203 -13.24 -8.02 -8.01
N GLU A 204 -14.38 -8.15 -7.32
CA GLU A 204 -15.52 -7.23 -7.42
C GLU A 204 -15.12 -5.76 -7.22
N LYS A 205 -14.28 -5.46 -6.21
CA LYS A 205 -13.80 -4.09 -5.99
C LYS A 205 -12.91 -3.59 -7.12
N VAL A 206 -12.09 -4.46 -7.71
CA VAL A 206 -11.26 -4.09 -8.86
C VAL A 206 -12.16 -3.84 -10.08
N GLU A 207 -13.16 -4.68 -10.30
CA GLU A 207 -14.12 -4.50 -11.40
C GLU A 207 -14.89 -3.19 -11.26
N GLU A 208 -15.60 -3.00 -10.16
CA GLU A 208 -16.48 -1.84 -9.92
C GLU A 208 -15.74 -0.50 -9.86
N LYS A 209 -14.52 -0.48 -9.29
CA LYS A 209 -13.79 0.78 -9.05
C LYS A 209 -12.75 1.10 -10.11
N VAL A 210 -12.23 0.08 -10.80
CA VAL A 210 -11.15 0.26 -11.80
C VAL A 210 -11.68 -0.01 -13.19
N ILE A 211 -12.20 -1.21 -13.45
CA ILE A 211 -12.50 -1.66 -14.80
C ILE A 211 -13.74 -0.93 -15.34
N GLU A 212 -14.88 -1.05 -14.67
CA GLU A 212 -16.14 -0.49 -15.17
C GLU A 212 -16.08 1.04 -15.39
N PRO A 213 -15.54 1.85 -14.46
CA PRO A 213 -15.49 3.29 -14.66
C PRO A 213 -14.56 3.70 -15.81
N VAL A 214 -13.46 2.97 -16.01
CA VAL A 214 -12.55 3.23 -17.13
C VAL A 214 -13.21 2.84 -18.46
N VAL A 215 -13.84 1.65 -18.53
CA VAL A 215 -14.59 1.21 -19.72
C VAL A 215 -15.66 2.23 -20.08
N GLN A 216 -16.52 2.62 -19.14
CA GLN A 216 -17.59 3.61 -19.39
C GLN A 216 -17.06 4.94 -19.95
N ARG A 217 -15.95 5.45 -19.40
CA ARG A 217 -15.31 6.67 -19.92
C ARG A 217 -14.85 6.52 -21.36
N TYR A 218 -14.34 5.34 -21.72
CA TYR A 218 -13.85 5.07 -23.07
C TYR A 218 -14.99 4.76 -24.06
N GLU A 219 -16.10 4.15 -23.62
CA GLU A 219 -17.31 4.01 -24.43
C GLU A 219 -17.85 5.38 -24.86
N VAL A 220 -17.87 6.35 -23.93
CA VAL A 220 -18.26 7.73 -24.24
C VAL A 220 -17.30 8.37 -25.24
N ARG A 221 -15.97 8.26 -25.03
CA ARG A 221 -14.98 8.79 -25.99
C ARG A 221 -15.12 8.18 -27.38
N ILE A 222 -15.36 6.87 -27.50
CA ILE A 222 -15.58 6.22 -28.81
C ILE A 222 -16.81 6.82 -29.49
N ARG A 223 -17.92 6.97 -28.76
CA ARG A 223 -19.14 7.55 -29.30
C ARG A 223 -18.94 9.00 -29.78
N GLU A 224 -18.28 9.83 -28.97
CA GLU A 224 -17.96 11.21 -29.33
C GLU A 224 -17.08 11.31 -30.58
N MET A 225 -16.14 10.37 -30.77
CA MET A 225 -15.28 10.33 -31.96
C MET A 225 -16.05 9.93 -33.22
N LEU A 226 -17.08 9.10 -33.11
CA LEU A 226 -17.94 8.68 -34.22
C LEU A 226 -18.98 9.76 -34.56
N GLU A 227 -19.59 10.39 -33.56
CA GLU A 227 -20.59 11.46 -33.74
C GLU A 227 -19.95 12.80 -34.17
N GLY A 228 -18.69 13.04 -33.80
CA GLY A 228 -17.94 14.26 -34.17
C GLY A 228 -17.43 14.31 -35.61
N GLY A 229 -17.66 13.27 -36.42
CA GLY A 229 -17.18 13.15 -37.80
C GLY A 229 -18.03 13.85 -38.88
N GLU A 230 -19.19 14.43 -38.55
CA GLU A 230 -20.11 15.04 -39.53
C GLU A 230 -19.85 16.52 -39.89
N ASN A 231 -18.67 17.08 -39.60
CA ASN A 231 -18.31 18.43 -40.05
C ASN A 231 -17.01 18.44 -40.86
N GLY A 232 -17.10 18.01 -42.12
CA GLY A 232 -16.03 18.10 -43.13
C GLY A 232 -16.61 18.21 -44.53
#